data_AF-A0A8R1EU19-F1
#
_entry.id   AF-A0A8R1EU19-F1
#
_cell.length_a   1.000
_cell.length_b   1.000
_cell.length_c   1.000
_cell.angle_alpha   90.00
_cell.angle_beta   90.00
_cell.angle_gamma   90.00
#
_symmetry.space_group_name_H-M   'P 1'
#
loop_
_entity.id
_entity.type
_entity.pdbx_description
1 polymer ?
#
loop_
_entity_poly.entity_id
_entity_poly.type
_entity_poly.pdbx_seq_one_letter_code
_entity_poly.pdbx_strand_id
1 'polypeptide(L)'
;MALNRVIPALPRINVKIGHVPQKLKTGGIEPSARARLEVLRRIVTRTVREERVELKWNRAIEARPYLERLIQLGVECGPLDEYTAEMMEWWLPEKDLITKMHEF
;
A
#
# COMPACT_ATOMS: atom_id res chain seq x y z
N MET A 1 -28.79 3.25 4.12
CA MET A 1 -28.60 1.79 3.98
C MET A 1 -27.24 1.56 3.34
N ALA A 2 -26.24 1.12 4.11
CA ALA A 2 -24.95 0.76 3.53
C ALA A 2 -25.11 -0.59 2.81
N LEU A 3 -24.95 -0.60 1.49
CA LEU A 3 -24.90 -1.82 0.70
C LEU A 3 -23.69 -2.63 1.17
N ASN A 4 -23.92 -3.83 1.70
CA ASN A 4 -22.85 -4.83 1.86
C ASN A 4 -22.36 -5.20 0.46
N ARG A 5 -21.44 -4.41 -0.10
CA ARG A 5 -20.69 -4.80 -1.30
C ARG A 5 -19.92 -6.06 -0.94
N VAL A 6 -20.25 -7.15 -1.62
CA VAL A 6 -19.36 -8.31 -1.66
C VAL A 6 -18.07 -7.80 -2.29
N ILE A 7 -17.02 -7.65 -1.46
CA ILE A 7 -15.69 -7.29 -1.95
C ILE A 7 -15.33 -8.39 -2.97
N PRO A 8 -15.07 -8.07 -4.25
CA PRO A 8 -14.60 -9.06 -5.19
C PRO A 8 -13.40 -9.75 -4.57
N ALA A 9 -13.36 -11.09 -4.64
CA ALA A 9 -12.32 -11.85 -3.98
C ALA A 9 -10.96 -11.30 -4.44
N LEU A 10 -10.17 -10.80 -3.48
CA LEU A 10 -8.90 -10.17 -3.80
C LEU A 10 -8.04 -11.12 -4.64
N PRO A 11 -7.31 -10.59 -5.64
CA PRO A 11 -6.21 -11.27 -6.29
C PRO A 11 -5.41 -12.18 -5.35
N ARG A 12 -5.15 -13.42 -5.78
CA ARG A 12 -4.40 -14.38 -4.97
C ARG A 12 -2.93 -13.96 -4.93
N ILE A 13 -2.40 -13.66 -3.76
CA ILE A 13 -0.97 -13.37 -3.59
C ILE A 13 -0.21 -14.69 -3.50
N ASN A 14 0.67 -14.98 -4.47
CA ASN A 14 1.56 -16.14 -4.43
C ASN A 14 2.88 -15.83 -3.70
N VAL A 15 2.79 -15.10 -2.59
CA VAL A 15 3.93 -14.71 -1.75
C VAL A 15 3.55 -14.96 -0.29
N LYS A 16 4.50 -15.48 0.50
CA LYS A 16 4.30 -15.66 1.93
C LYS A 16 4.15 -14.30 2.60
N ILE A 17 2.92 -13.94 2.98
CA ILE A 17 2.66 -12.75 3.78
C ILE A 17 3.24 -13.00 5.18
N GLY A 18 4.35 -12.33 5.48
CA GLY A 18 5.03 -12.47 6.77
C GLY A 18 4.18 -11.86 7.88
N HIS A 19 3.63 -12.69 8.77
CA HIS A 19 2.98 -12.27 10.02
C HIS A 19 3.98 -11.83 11.10
N VAL A 20 5.03 -11.07 10.76
CA VAL A 20 6.00 -10.60 11.77
C VAL A 20 5.79 -9.11 12.00
N PRO A 21 4.94 -8.70 12.97
CA PRO A 21 4.85 -7.31 13.41
C PRO A 21 6.25 -6.79 13.72
N GLN A 22 6.74 -5.85 12.92
CA GLN A 22 8.03 -5.23 13.21
C GLN A 22 7.84 -4.15 14.27
N LYS A 23 8.88 -3.92 15.08
CA LYS A 23 8.91 -2.77 15.99
C LYS A 23 9.22 -1.52 15.15
N LEU A 24 8.20 -0.74 14.85
CA LEU A 24 8.32 0.53 14.14
C LEU A 24 8.24 1.70 15.12
N LYS A 25 9.22 2.61 15.03
CA LYS A 25 9.14 3.92 15.69
C LYS A 25 8.30 4.84 14.81
N THR A 26 7.21 5.37 15.38
CA THR A 26 6.27 6.31 14.71
C THR A 26 6.76 7.76 14.73
N GLY A 27 7.91 8.05 15.34
CA GLY A 27 8.60 9.34 15.20
C GLY A 27 7.82 10.54 15.72
N GLY A 28 7.00 10.37 16.76
CA GLY A 28 6.24 11.47 17.37
C GLY A 28 4.87 11.73 16.73
N ILE A 29 4.44 10.92 15.75
CA ILE A 29 3.02 10.84 15.41
C ILE A 29 2.30 10.30 16.65
N GLU A 30 1.28 11.01 17.14
CA GLU A 30 0.50 10.60 18.31
C GLU A 30 0.18 9.10 18.22
N PRO A 31 0.33 8.34 19.32
CA PRO A 31 0.12 6.89 19.33
C PRO A 31 -1.36 6.56 19.10
N SER A 32 -1.78 6.67 17.85
CA SER A 32 -3.04 6.15 17.34
C SER A 32 -2.75 4.88 16.55
N ALA A 33 -3.75 4.00 16.43
CA ALA A 33 -3.69 2.82 15.57
C ALA A 33 -3.28 3.17 14.11
N ARG A 34 -3.51 4.43 13.69
CA ARG A 34 -3.24 4.93 12.33
C ARG A 34 -1.79 5.42 12.13
N ALA A 35 -1.08 5.79 13.20
CA ALA A 35 0.28 6.35 13.09
C ALA A 35 1.26 5.42 12.36
N ARG A 36 1.13 4.11 12.60
CA ARG A 36 1.91 3.07 11.93
C ARG A 36 1.64 3.03 10.43
N LEU A 37 0.37 3.06 10.06
CA LEU A 37 -0.07 3.06 8.65
C LEU A 37 0.40 4.31 7.92
N GLU A 38 0.39 5.49 8.55
CA GLU A 38 0.90 6.72 7.91
C GLU A 38 2.41 6.65 7.63
N VAL A 39 3.20 6.01 8.50
CA VAL A 39 4.63 5.77 8.23
C VAL A 39 4.81 4.84 7.04
N LEU A 40 4.04 3.76 6.97
CA LEU A 40 4.07 2.82 5.86
C LEU A 40 3.60 3.48 4.56
N ARG A 41 2.56 4.31 4.62
CA ARG A 41 2.05 5.09 3.50
C ARG A 41 3.14 5.96 2.90
N ARG A 42 3.86 6.73 3.72
CA ARG A 42 5.02 7.54 3.27
C ARG A 42 6.10 6.70 2.60
N ILE A 43 6.38 5.50 3.13
CA ILE A 43 7.36 4.58 2.54
C ILE A 43 6.87 4.09 1.18
N VAL A 44 5.62 3.65 1.06
CA VAL A 44 5.03 3.17 -0.19
C VAL A 44 5.02 4.29 -1.24
N THR A 45 4.56 5.49 -0.90
CA THR A 45 4.57 6.66 -1.79
C THR A 45 5.98 6.95 -2.31
N ARG A 46 6.98 7.01 -1.41
CA ARG A 46 8.37 7.24 -1.79
C ARG A 46 8.91 6.13 -2.68
N THR A 47 8.54 4.87 -2.41
CA THR A 47 8.99 3.71 -3.21
C THR A 47 8.40 3.74 -4.62
N VAL A 48 7.13 4.11 -4.79
CA VAL A 48 6.51 4.26 -6.12
C VAL A 48 7.15 5.43 -6.88
N ARG A 49 7.43 6.54 -6.20
CA ARG A 49 8.09 7.72 -6.78
C ARG A 49 9.51 7.40 -7.28
N GLU A 50 10.35 6.87 -6.40
CA GLU A 50 11.79 6.65 -6.66
C GLU A 50 12.09 5.28 -7.30
N GLU A 51 11.11 4.36 -7.38
CA GLU A 51 11.22 2.96 -7.84
C GLU A 51 12.14 2.07 -6.98
N ARG A 52 13.02 2.69 -6.20
CA ARG A 52 13.93 2.05 -5.26
C ARG A 52 14.17 2.99 -4.07
N VAL A 53 14.04 2.45 -2.87
CA VAL A 53 14.36 3.19 -1.63
C VAL A 53 15.22 2.36 -0.70
N GLU A 54 16.15 3.01 -0.02
CA GLU A 54 16.95 2.39 1.04
C GLU A 54 16.30 2.65 2.40
N LEU A 55 16.04 1.57 3.14
CA LEU A 55 15.30 1.60 4.40
C LEU A 55 15.97 0.67 5.42
N LYS A 56 15.75 0.94 6.71
CA LYS A 56 16.06 -0.04 7.75
C LYS A 56 15.26 -1.32 7.53
N TRP A 57 15.87 -2.48 7.79
CA TRP A 57 15.29 -3.80 7.57
C TRP A 57 13.85 -3.95 8.09
N ASN A 58 13.59 -3.50 9.31
CA ASN A 58 12.26 -3.55 9.94
C ASN A 58 11.20 -2.76 9.15
N ARG A 59 11.55 -1.60 8.59
CA ARG A 59 10.65 -0.80 7.75
C ARG A 59 10.44 -1.44 6.39
N ALA A 60 11.51 -1.96 5.80
CA ALA A 60 11.46 -2.61 4.49
C ALA A 60 10.57 -3.84 4.50
N ILE A 61 10.78 -4.75 5.46
CA ILE A 61 9.98 -5.99 5.60
C ILE A 61 8.50 -5.67 5.79
N GLU A 62 8.18 -4.62 6.53
CA GLU A 62 6.80 -4.31 6.82
C GLU A 62 6.08 -3.55 5.70
N ALA A 63 6.76 -2.64 5.00
CA ALA A 63 6.17 -1.91 3.89
C ALA A 63 5.97 -2.79 2.64
N ARG A 64 6.85 -3.78 2.45
CA ARG A 64 6.87 -4.68 1.29
C ARG A 64 5.50 -5.29 0.93
N PRO A 65 4.76 -5.97 1.82
CA PRO A 65 3.48 -6.59 1.46
C PRO A 65 2.43 -5.57 1.01
N TYR A 66 2.47 -4.34 1.51
CA TYR A 66 1.53 -3.28 1.09
C TYR A 66 1.83 -2.80 -0.32
N LEU A 67 3.11 -2.61 -0.64
CA LEU A 67 3.54 -2.24 -2.00
C LEU A 67 3.24 -3.37 -3.00
N GLU A 68 3.57 -4.61 -2.66
CA GLU A 68 3.29 -5.78 -3.51
C GLU A 68 1.79 -5.92 -3.78
N ARG A 69 0.95 -5.72 -2.76
CA ARG A 69 -0.51 -5.73 -2.92
C ARG A 69 -0.99 -4.60 -3.83
N LEU A 70 -0.43 -3.39 -3.70
CA LEU A 70 -0.83 -2.25 -4.52
C LEU A 70 -0.50 -2.47 -6.01
N ILE A 71 0.70 -2.99 -6.30
CA ILE A 71 1.12 -3.37 -7.65
C ILE A 71 0.19 -4.46 -8.20
N GLN A 72 -0.11 -5.49 -7.41
CA GLN A 72 -1.01 -6.55 -7.83
C GLN A 72 -2.39 -6.05 -8.24
N LEU A 73 -2.98 -5.16 -7.43
CA LEU A 73 -4.28 -4.55 -7.77
C LEU A 73 -4.19 -3.75 -9.08
N GLY A 74 -3.13 -2.97 -9.26
CA GLY A 74 -2.88 -2.22 -10.49
C GLY A 74 -2.79 -3.11 -11.74
N VAL A 75 -2.11 -4.25 -11.62
CA VAL A 75 -1.89 -5.20 -12.73
C VAL A 75 -3.11 -6.07 -13.03
N GLU A 76 -3.81 -6.59 -12.00
CA GLU A 76 -4.89 -7.57 -12.18
C GLU A 76 -6.27 -6.95 -12.39
N CYS A 77 -6.55 -5.79 -11.79
CA CYS A 77 -7.88 -5.17 -11.80
C CYS A 77 -7.96 -3.91 -12.68
N GLY A 78 -6.84 -3.18 -12.83
CA GLY A 78 -6.77 -1.95 -13.62
C GLY A 78 -7.46 -0.74 -12.99
N PRO A 79 -7.43 0.44 -13.65
CA PRO A 79 -7.90 1.72 -13.10
C PRO A 79 -9.43 1.85 -13.01
N LEU A 80 -10.19 1.02 -13.73
CA LEU A 80 -11.66 1.04 -13.75
C LEU A 80 -12.28 0.30 -12.56
N ASP A 81 -11.50 -0.50 -11.83
CA ASP A 81 -11.95 -1.19 -10.63
C ASP A 81 -12.01 -0.21 -9.45
N GLU A 82 -13.21 -0.07 -8.88
CA GLU A 82 -13.49 0.92 -7.83
C GLU A 82 -12.65 0.66 -6.56
N TYR A 83 -12.46 -0.61 -6.21
CA TYR A 83 -11.64 -0.98 -5.05
C TYR A 83 -10.16 -0.63 -5.28
N THR A 84 -9.63 -0.92 -6.46
CA THR A 84 -8.26 -0.58 -6.85
C THR A 84 -8.06 0.94 -6.85
N ALA A 85 -9.00 1.70 -7.40
CA ALA A 85 -8.95 3.15 -7.38
C ALA A 85 -8.94 3.72 -5.95
N GLU A 86 -9.80 3.20 -5.06
CA GLU A 86 -9.82 3.58 -3.64
C GLU A 86 -8.49 3.26 -2.94
N MET A 87 -7.93 2.07 -3.19
CA MET A 87 -6.65 1.67 -2.60
C MET A 87 -5.50 2.54 -3.11
N MET A 88 -5.45 2.85 -4.41
CA MET A 88 -4.45 3.75 -4.98
C MET A 88 -4.56 5.16 -4.39
N GLU A 89 -5.76 5.72 -4.30
CA GLU A 89 -6.00 7.04 -3.71
C GLU A 89 -5.62 7.11 -2.23
N TRP A 90 -5.91 6.04 -1.48
CA TRP A 90 -5.51 5.97 -0.09
C TRP A 90 -4.00 5.80 0.05
N TRP A 91 -3.32 4.91 -0.68
CA TRP A 91 -1.88 4.68 -0.49
C TRP A 91 -1.00 5.79 -1.10
N LEU A 92 -1.45 6.42 -2.19
CA LEU A 92 -0.70 7.41 -2.95
C LEU A 92 -1.39 8.78 -2.86
N PRO A 93 -1.00 9.63 -1.88
CA PRO A 93 -1.57 10.98 -1.76
C PRO A 93 -1.22 11.87 -2.96
N GLU A 94 -0.13 11.54 -3.67
CA GLU A 94 0.39 12.25 -4.83
C GLU A 94 -0.27 11.67 -6.09
N LYS A 95 -1.14 12.46 -6.74
CA LYS A 95 -2.01 11.98 -7.83
C LYS A 95 -1.24 11.59 -9.10
N ASP A 96 -0.10 12.22 -9.35
CA ASP A 96 0.82 11.87 -10.43
C ASP A 96 1.31 10.42 -10.31
N LEU A 97 1.48 9.92 -9.08
CA LEU A 97 1.92 8.54 -8.85
C LEU A 97 0.83 7.51 -9.16
N ILE A 98 -0.46 7.88 -9.04
CA ILE A 98 -1.56 6.97 -9.41
C ILE A 98 -1.53 6.74 -10.92
N THR A 99 -1.36 7.80 -11.71
CA THR A 99 -1.21 7.67 -13.17
C THR A 99 0.00 6.81 -13.51
N LYS A 100 1.15 7.06 -12.86
CA LYS A 100 2.38 6.26 -13.04
C LYS A 100 2.15 4.76 -12.81
N MET A 101 1.32 4.37 -11.85
CA MET A 101 1.04 2.96 -11.57
C MET A 101 0.29 2.23 -12.69
N HIS A 102 -0.37 2.97 -13.60
CA HIS A 102 -1.15 2.41 -14.70
C HIS A 102 -0.51 2.56 -16.08
N GLU A 103 0.57 3.34 -16.19
CA GLU A 103 1.28 3.62 -17.45
C GLU A 103 2.45 2.65 -17.74
N PHE A 104 2.61 1.59 -16.93
CA PHE A 104 3.63 0.55 -17.13
C PHE A 104 3.33 -0.37 -18.32
#